data_AF-A0A354X615-F1
#
_entry.id   AF-A0A354X615-F1
#
_cell.length_a   1.000
_cell.length_b   1.000
_cell.length_c   1.000
_cell.angle_alpha   90.00
_cell.angle_beta   90.00
_cell.angle_gamma   90.00
#
_symmetry.space_group_name_H-M   'P 1'
#
loop_
_entity.id
_entity.type
_entity.pdbx_description
1 polymer ?
#
loop_
_entity_poly.entity_id
_entity_poly.type
_entity_poly.pdbx_seq_one_letter_code
_entity_poly.pdbx_strand_id
1 'polypeptide(L)' 'TNSCVAVMEGNEPVVIPNNEGKRTTPSVVAFVDNGERKVGDPAKRQA' A
#
# COMPACT_ATOMS: atom_id res chain seq x y z
N THR A 1 8.84 -2.80 -7.00
CA THR A 1 7.89 -1.81 -7.58
C THR A 1 6.93 -1.35 -6.51
N ASN A 2 6.56 -0.07 -6.51
CA ASN A 2 5.65 0.53 -5.53
C ASN A 2 4.49 1.21 -6.27
N SER A 3 3.36 1.33 -5.58
CA SER A 3 2.18 2.08 -6.00
C SER A 3 1.96 3.28 -5.07
N CYS A 4 1.33 4.34 -5.57
CA CYS A 4 1.01 5.57 -4.85
C CYS A 4 -0.43 6.00 -5.21
N VAL A 5 -1.12 6.65 -4.28
CA VAL A 5 -2.46 7.23 -4.51
C VAL A 5 -2.48 8.67 -3.99
N ALA A 6 -3.12 9.54 -4.76
CA ALA A 6 -3.27 10.95 -4.44
C ALA A 6 -4.71 11.42 -4.70
N VAL A 7 -5.10 12.46 -3.99
CA VAL A 7 -6.37 13.18 -4.19
C VAL A 7 -6.07 14.65 -4.44
N MET A 8 -7.00 15.35 -5.09
CA MET A 8 -6.91 16.80 -5.26
C MET A 8 -7.55 17.48 -4.05
N GLU A 9 -6.77 18.20 -3.26
CA GLU A 9 -7.28 19.06 -2.19
C GLU A 9 -7.22 20.52 -2.68
N GLY A 10 -8.37 21.06 -3.07
CA GLY A 10 -8.43 22.33 -3.79
C GLY A 10 -7.76 22.21 -5.16
N ASN A 11 -6.65 22.95 -5.35
CA ASN A 11 -5.89 22.94 -6.59
C ASN A 11 -4.52 22.25 -6.46
N GLU A 12 -4.26 21.59 -5.31
CA GLU A 12 -2.99 20.90 -5.06
C GLU A 12 -3.20 19.38 -4.95
N PRO A 13 -2.36 18.56 -5.60
CA PRO A 13 -2.39 17.11 -5.45
C PRO A 13 -1.73 16.71 -4.13
N VAL A 14 -2.47 16.02 -3.27
CA VAL A 14 -2.00 15.54 -1.97
C VAL A 14 -1.91 14.02 -1.98
N VAL A 15 -0.72 13.50 -1.67
CA VAL A 15 -0.46 12.06 -1.59
C VAL A 15 -0.95 11.51 -0.25
N ILE A 16 -1.79 10.48 -0.32
CA ILE A 16 -2.39 9.87 0.87
C ILE A 16 -1.43 8.85 1.48
N PRO A 17 -1.11 8.94 2.78
CA PRO A 17 -0.37 7.88 3.47
C PRO A 17 -1.23 6.62 3.61
N ASN A 18 -0.63 5.45 3.40
CA ASN A 18 -1.26 4.17 3.70
C ASN A 18 -1.37 3.94 5.22
N ASN A 19 -2.01 2.84 5.60
CA ASN A 19 -2.19 2.48 7.01
C ASN A 19 -0.87 2.33 7.79
N GLU A 20 0.26 2.15 7.09
CA GLU A 20 1.59 2.04 7.69
C GLU A 20 2.33 3.39 7.77
N GLY A 21 1.62 4.48 7.51
CA GLY A 21 2.15 5.85 7.53
C GLY A 21 3.03 6.21 6.34
N LYS A 22 3.13 5.35 5.31
CA LYS A 22 3.96 5.59 4.13
C LYS A 22 3.14 6.13 2.97
N ARG A 23 3.71 7.07 2.22
CA ARG A 23 3.10 7.63 1.00
C ARG A 23 3.15 6.71 -0.23
N THR A 24 3.78 5.54 -0.10
CA THR A 24 3.82 4.53 -1.16
C THR A 24 3.63 3.15 -0.54
N THR A 25 3.04 2.24 -1.31
CA THR A 25 2.76 0.86 -0.89
C THR A 25 3.47 -0.10 -1.85
N PRO A 26 4.21 -1.12 -1.36
CA PRO A 26 4.80 -2.14 -2.22
C PRO A 26 3.75 -2.81 -3.10
N SER A 27 4.03 -2.98 -4.39
CA SER A 27 3.14 -3.68 -5.34
C SER A 27 3.30 -5.20 -5.19
N VAL A 28 3.01 -5.72 -3.98
CA VAL A 28 3.21 -7.12 -3.58
C VAL A 28 1.94 -7.62 -2.91
N VAL A 29 1.55 -8.84 -3.29
CA VAL A 29 0.46 -9.59 -2.66
C VAL A 29 1.01 -10.92 -2.17
N ALA A 30 0.56 -11.34 -0.99
CA ALA A 30 0.89 -12.65 -0.42
C ALA A 30 -0.40 -13.35 0.03
N PHE A 31 -0.45 -14.64 -0.20
CA PHE A 31 -1.53 -15.52 0.23
C PHE A 31 -1.01 -16.33 1.41
N VAL A 32 -1.65 -16.22 2.57
CA VAL A 32 -1.29 -17.03 3.74
C VAL A 32 -2.23 -18.22 3.89
N ASP A 33 -1.76 -19.24 4.58
CA ASP A 33 -2.59 -20.39 4.96
C ASP A 33 -3.79 -19.88 5.77
N ASN A 34 -4.99 -20.40 5.45
CA ASN A 34 -6.33 -19.90 5.84
C ASN A 34 -6.98 -18.91 4.86
N GLY A 35 -6.37 -18.63 3.71
CA GLY A 35 -7.00 -17.85 2.64
C GLY A 35 -7.02 -16.34 2.90
N GLU A 36 -6.33 -15.87 3.94
CA GLU A 36 -6.13 -14.44 4.15
C GLU A 36 -5.16 -13.90 3.08
N ARG A 37 -5.47 -12.69 2.59
CA ARG A 37 -4.65 -11.97 1.60
C ARG A 37 -3.96 -10.81 2.28
N LYS A 38 -2.63 -10.82 2.28
CA LYS A 38 -1.81 -9.67 2.71
C LYS A 38 -1.43 -8.85 1.47
N VAL A 39 -1.38 -7.53 1.61
CA VAL A 39 -1.03 -6.58 0.55
C VAL A 39 -0.02 -5.58 1.07
N GLY A 40 0.94 -5.16 0.24
CA GLY A 40 1.86 -4.09 0.59
C GLY A 40 2.98 -4.52 1.53
N ASP A 41 3.23 -3.71 2.57
CA ASP A 41 4.31 -3.97 3.52
C ASP A 41 4.15 -5.30 4.28
N PRO A 42 2.95 -5.68 4.78
CA PRO A 42 2.72 -7.01 5.34
C PRO A 42 3.05 -8.16 4.39
N ALA A 43 2.69 -8.04 3.11
CA ALA A 43 2.98 -9.07 2.11
C ALA A 43 4.48 -9.18 1.82
N LYS A 44 5.18 -8.04 1.70
CA LYS A 44 6.62 -8.00 1.45
C LYS A 44 7.46 -8.59 2.60
N ARG A 45 6.98 -8.51 3.85
CA ARG A 45 7.68 -9.06 5.03
C ARG A 45 7.61 -10.59 5.13
N GLN A 46 6.63 -11.20 4.46
CA GLN A 46 6.38 -12.64 4.46
C GLN A 46 6.84 -13.33 3.17
N ALA A 47 7.30 -12.54 2.19
CA ALA A 47 7.87 -13.01 0.94
C ALA A 47 9.32 -13.47 1.09
#